data_AF-A0A1V4XQJ0-F1
#
_entry.id   AF-A0A1V4XQJ0-F1
#
_cell.length_a   1.000
_cell.length_b   1.000
_cell.length_c   1.000
_cell.angle_alpha   90.00
_cell.angle_beta   90.00
_cell.angle_gamma   90.00
#
_symmetry.space_group_name_H-M   'P 1'
#
loop_
_entity.id
_entity.type
_entity.pdbx_description
1 polymer ?
#
loop_
_entity_poly.entity_id
_entity_poly.type
_entity_poly.pdbx_seq_one_letter_code
_entity_poly.pdbx_strand_id
1 'polypeptide(L)'
;MKTFFAFLLLLSIPSLGVALDVPPLRAHVNDTGGMLSTSAVSKMEQELVAFEKSDSTQIVVLTIPSLEGESLEEYSIRVAEAWKIGQKGKDNGAILLIAKQERKIRIEVGRGLEGKLTDLLSGRIIRGEIAPRFKAGDFDGGVHAGVSAMMAAVKGEYTASSGTGGKTAPNFLTLFLFLFIGCLVLGAVSKILGGLAGAVGLPVVASILSSGLGPVVLLILAAVGFLGGLLVSLLFSGAGRRGGGSGGGPFFGGGYGGGGFSGGGDVFSGGGGDFGGGGASGDW
;
A
#
# COMPACT_ATOMS: atom_id res chain seq x y z
N MET A 1 44.26 -17.90 -17.68
CA MET A 1 43.64 -16.86 -16.82
C MET A 1 43.10 -15.67 -17.61
N LYS A 2 43.87 -15.01 -18.50
CA LYS A 2 43.37 -13.83 -19.25
C LYS A 2 42.15 -14.08 -20.17
N THR A 3 42.01 -15.29 -20.73
CA THR A 3 40.88 -15.67 -21.60
C THR A 3 39.55 -15.88 -20.87
N PHE A 4 39.56 -16.16 -19.56
CA PHE A 4 38.33 -16.38 -18.79
C PHE A 4 37.61 -15.06 -18.45
N PHE A 5 38.38 -13.98 -18.31
CA PHE A 5 37.86 -12.63 -18.01
C PHE A 5 37.09 -12.03 -19.20
N ALA A 6 37.48 -12.38 -20.43
CA ALA A 6 36.80 -11.90 -21.65
C ALA A 6 35.41 -12.54 -21.84
N PHE A 7 35.19 -13.75 -21.32
CA PHE A 7 33.89 -14.43 -21.42
C PHE A 7 32.88 -13.94 -20.37
N LEU A 8 33.36 -13.48 -19.21
CA LEU A 8 32.50 -12.94 -18.14
C LEU A 8 32.00 -11.52 -18.46
N LEU A 9 32.72 -10.75 -19.29
CA LEU A 9 32.32 -9.38 -19.67
C LEU A 9 31.25 -9.34 -20.77
N LEU A 10 31.00 -10.45 -21.47
CA LEU A 10 30.08 -10.52 -22.61
C LEU A 10 28.62 -10.80 -22.22
N LEU A 11 28.33 -10.95 -20.92
CA LEU A 11 27.03 -11.38 -20.39
C LEU A 11 26.22 -10.24 -19.73
N SER A 12 26.80 -9.05 -19.59
CA SER A 12 26.05 -7.82 -19.27
C SER A 12 25.56 -7.14 -20.54
N ILE A 13 24.57 -7.75 -21.20
CA ILE A 13 23.68 -6.99 -22.09
C ILE A 13 22.73 -6.24 -21.15
N PRO A 14 22.78 -4.89 -21.07
CA PRO A 14 21.75 -4.16 -20.36
C PRO A 14 20.43 -4.42 -21.08
N SER A 15 19.44 -4.92 -20.36
CA SER A 15 18.06 -4.96 -20.85
C SER A 15 17.62 -3.51 -21.07
N LEU A 16 17.64 -3.05 -22.32
CA LEU A 16 16.86 -1.87 -22.70
C LEU A 16 15.39 -2.27 -22.54
N GLY A 17 14.83 -1.97 -21.37
CA GLY A 17 13.39 -2.01 -21.17
C GLY A 17 12.76 -1.06 -22.18
N VAL A 18 11.95 -1.61 -23.08
CA VAL A 18 11.08 -0.80 -23.92
C VAL A 18 10.01 -0.24 -22.99
N ALA A 19 9.97 1.08 -22.83
CA ALA A 19 8.92 1.73 -22.06
C ALA A 19 7.57 1.46 -22.73
N LEU A 20 6.54 1.10 -21.95
CA LEU A 20 5.23 0.74 -22.48
C LEU A 20 4.61 1.95 -23.19
N ASP A 21 4.05 1.78 -24.38
CA ASP A 21 3.43 2.90 -25.10
C ASP A 21 2.19 3.43 -24.35
N VAL A 22 2.11 4.74 -24.15
CA VAL A 22 0.94 5.38 -23.54
C VAL A 22 -0.21 5.35 -24.56
N PRO A 23 -1.34 4.69 -24.28
CA PRO A 23 -2.48 4.67 -25.20
C PRO A 23 -3.06 6.09 -25.36
N PRO A 24 -3.65 6.44 -26.50
CA PRO A 24 -4.27 7.75 -26.67
C PRO A 24 -5.48 7.90 -25.74
N LEU A 25 -5.58 9.05 -25.07
CA LEU A 25 -6.78 9.45 -24.33
C LEU A 25 -7.94 9.60 -25.33
N ARG A 26 -9.06 8.88 -25.10
CA ARG A 26 -10.24 8.92 -25.99
C ARG A 26 -11.49 9.44 -25.30
N ALA A 27 -11.63 9.17 -24.01
CA ALA A 27 -12.78 9.46 -23.17
C ALA A 27 -12.34 9.56 -21.70
N HIS A 28 -13.25 9.78 -20.75
CA HIS A 28 -12.92 9.65 -19.33
C HIS A 28 -12.64 8.19 -18.94
N VAL A 29 -13.26 7.21 -19.61
CA VAL A 29 -13.05 5.77 -19.37
C VAL A 29 -12.37 5.09 -20.57
N ASN A 30 -11.14 4.61 -20.37
CA ASN A 30 -10.31 3.98 -21.39
C ASN A 30 -10.00 2.53 -21.00
N ASP A 31 -10.88 1.58 -21.35
CA ASP A 31 -10.73 0.15 -21.01
C ASP A 31 -9.87 -0.60 -22.05
N THR A 32 -8.54 -0.44 -22.02
CA THR A 32 -7.65 -1.17 -22.95
C THR A 32 -7.31 -2.58 -22.46
N GLY A 33 -7.48 -2.86 -21.16
CA GLY A 33 -7.31 -4.19 -20.57
C GLY A 33 -8.49 -5.14 -20.77
N GLY A 34 -9.61 -4.66 -21.33
CA GLY A 34 -10.84 -5.46 -21.49
C GLY A 34 -11.35 -5.97 -20.14
N MET A 35 -11.54 -5.08 -19.18
CA MET A 35 -12.00 -5.39 -17.83
C MET A 35 -13.46 -5.01 -17.61
N LEU A 36 -14.04 -4.14 -18.44
CA LEU A 36 -15.32 -3.49 -18.16
C LEU A 36 -16.39 -3.81 -19.21
N SER A 37 -17.64 -3.90 -18.77
CA SER A 37 -18.77 -3.99 -19.70
C SER A 37 -19.02 -2.65 -20.41
N THR A 38 -19.50 -2.69 -21.65
CA THR A 38 -19.88 -1.49 -22.41
C THR A 38 -20.93 -0.65 -21.66
N SER A 39 -21.81 -1.29 -20.89
CA SER A 39 -22.77 -0.65 -19.99
C SER A 39 -22.10 0.11 -18.85
N ALA A 40 -21.13 -0.50 -18.16
CA ALA A 40 -20.38 0.14 -17.09
C ALA A 40 -19.54 1.32 -17.60
N VAL A 41 -18.83 1.15 -18.73
CA VAL A 41 -18.09 2.22 -19.41
C VAL A 41 -19.02 3.39 -19.74
N SER A 42 -20.15 3.13 -20.41
CA SER A 42 -21.10 4.18 -20.81
C SER A 42 -21.71 4.93 -19.62
N LYS A 43 -21.98 4.24 -18.51
CA LYS A 43 -22.52 4.84 -17.28
C LYS A 43 -21.47 5.71 -16.59
N MET A 44 -20.25 5.19 -16.40
CA MET A 44 -19.16 5.93 -15.78
C MET A 44 -18.76 7.16 -16.60
N GLU A 45 -18.75 7.08 -17.93
CA GLU A 45 -18.48 8.23 -18.79
C GLU A 45 -19.50 9.37 -18.56
N GLN A 46 -20.80 9.04 -18.45
CA GLN A 46 -21.85 10.03 -18.17
C GLN A 46 -21.69 10.67 -16.78
N GLU A 47 -21.36 9.87 -15.76
CA GLU A 47 -21.12 10.34 -14.40
C GLU A 47 -19.89 11.25 -14.33
N LEU A 48 -18.78 10.87 -14.96
CA LEU A 48 -17.52 11.63 -15.00
C LEU A 48 -17.67 12.95 -15.78
N VAL A 49 -18.32 12.94 -16.95
CA VAL A 49 -18.63 14.15 -17.73
C VAL A 49 -19.54 15.11 -16.94
N ALA A 50 -20.52 14.58 -16.20
CA ALA A 50 -21.37 15.40 -15.34
C ALA A 50 -20.60 15.97 -14.14
N PHE A 51 -19.70 15.18 -13.56
CA PHE A 51 -18.84 15.59 -12.45
C PHE A 51 -17.90 16.73 -12.85
N GLU A 52 -17.14 16.58 -13.95
CA GLU A 52 -16.21 17.63 -14.42
C GLU A 52 -16.95 18.94 -14.71
N LYS A 53 -18.16 18.88 -15.31
CA LYS A 53 -18.99 20.08 -15.53
C LYS A 53 -19.44 20.75 -14.23
N SER A 54 -19.59 20.01 -13.14
CA SER A 54 -20.11 20.51 -11.85
C SER A 54 -19.02 21.02 -10.88
N ASP A 55 -17.86 20.35 -10.82
CA ASP A 55 -16.78 20.64 -9.88
C ASP A 55 -15.53 21.24 -10.57
N SER A 56 -15.51 21.29 -11.91
CA SER A 56 -14.32 21.55 -12.76
C SER A 56 -13.22 20.49 -12.69
N THR A 57 -13.29 19.52 -11.77
CA THR A 57 -12.29 18.46 -11.57
C THR A 57 -12.44 17.34 -12.58
N GLN A 58 -11.34 16.98 -13.24
CA GLN A 58 -11.30 15.90 -14.22
C GLN A 58 -10.81 14.60 -13.57
N ILE A 59 -11.62 13.55 -13.63
CA ILE A 59 -11.25 12.20 -13.17
C ILE A 59 -11.31 11.25 -14.37
N VAL A 60 -10.24 10.49 -14.57
CA VAL A 60 -10.06 9.58 -15.71
C VAL A 60 -9.81 8.16 -15.22
N VAL A 61 -10.20 7.16 -15.99
CA VAL A 61 -9.93 5.74 -15.76
C VAL A 61 -9.15 5.18 -16.94
N LEU A 62 -8.09 4.43 -16.64
CA LEU A 62 -7.35 3.62 -17.60
C LEU A 62 -7.21 2.20 -17.06
N THR A 63 -7.65 1.21 -17.84
CA THR A 63 -7.24 -0.18 -17.62
C THR A 63 -6.24 -0.58 -18.71
N ILE A 64 -5.22 -1.35 -18.36
CA ILE A 64 -4.23 -1.91 -19.29
C ILE A 64 -4.10 -3.43 -19.11
N PRO A 65 -3.74 -4.17 -20.17
CA PRO A 65 -3.55 -5.62 -20.06
C PRO A 65 -2.36 -5.98 -19.17
N SER A 66 -1.24 -5.25 -19.24
CA SER A 66 0.01 -5.48 -18.50
C SER A 66 0.80 -4.16 -18.38
N LEU A 67 1.74 -4.10 -17.44
CA LEU A 67 2.80 -3.09 -17.35
C LEU A 67 4.08 -3.48 -18.13
N GLU A 68 4.14 -4.69 -18.68
CA GLU A 68 5.26 -5.22 -19.48
C GLU A 68 6.65 -5.17 -18.79
N GLY A 69 6.65 -5.06 -17.45
CA GLY A 69 7.84 -4.97 -16.61
C GLY A 69 8.13 -3.57 -16.04
N GLU A 70 7.37 -2.54 -16.44
CA GLU A 70 7.48 -1.18 -15.91
C GLU A 70 6.90 -1.03 -14.48
N SER A 71 7.34 -0.02 -13.74
CA SER A 71 6.70 0.38 -12.48
C SER A 71 5.31 0.96 -12.77
N LEU A 72 4.33 0.66 -11.90
CA LEU A 72 3.01 1.27 -12.01
C LEU A 72 3.05 2.77 -11.72
N GLU A 73 3.91 3.18 -10.79
CA GLU A 73 4.11 4.57 -10.38
C GLU A 73 4.75 5.40 -11.49
N GLU A 74 5.80 4.87 -12.14
CA GLU A 74 6.45 5.52 -13.28
C GLU A 74 5.49 5.60 -14.48
N TYR A 75 4.77 4.51 -14.76
CA TYR A 75 3.78 4.47 -15.83
C TYR A 75 2.59 5.41 -15.59
N SER A 76 2.07 5.50 -14.37
CA SER A 76 0.90 6.36 -14.07
C SER A 76 1.20 7.84 -14.19
N ILE A 77 2.37 8.28 -13.71
CA ILE A 77 2.82 9.67 -13.87
C ILE A 77 2.98 9.98 -15.36
N ARG A 78 3.66 9.12 -16.12
CA ARG A 78 3.88 9.28 -17.56
C ARG A 78 2.57 9.34 -18.36
N VAL A 79 1.58 8.52 -18.00
CA VAL A 79 0.22 8.60 -18.57
C VAL A 79 -0.44 9.93 -18.20
N ALA A 80 -0.42 10.34 -16.93
CA ALA A 80 -1.07 11.56 -16.46
C ALA A 80 -0.50 12.83 -17.12
N GLU A 81 0.83 12.91 -17.26
CA GLU A 81 1.54 13.99 -17.96
C GLU A 81 1.26 14.00 -19.46
N ALA A 82 1.34 12.84 -20.13
CA ALA A 82 1.07 12.72 -21.57
C ALA A 82 -0.37 13.08 -21.92
N TRP A 83 -1.31 12.68 -21.08
CA TRP A 83 -2.75 12.98 -21.21
C TRP A 83 -3.13 14.38 -20.70
N LYS A 84 -2.22 15.07 -20.01
CA LYS A 84 -2.39 16.44 -19.50
C LYS A 84 -3.61 16.59 -18.59
N ILE A 85 -3.88 15.59 -17.76
CA ILE A 85 -5.15 15.44 -17.02
C ILE A 85 -5.39 16.63 -16.07
N GLY A 86 -6.64 17.10 -15.94
CA GLY A 86 -6.99 18.30 -15.18
C GLY A 86 -6.79 19.59 -15.98
N GLN A 87 -7.04 20.76 -15.38
CA GLN A 87 -6.95 22.05 -16.08
C GLN A 87 -5.65 22.80 -15.74
N LYS A 88 -5.02 23.41 -16.75
CA LYS A 88 -3.76 24.16 -16.60
C LYS A 88 -3.84 25.25 -15.54
N GLY A 89 -2.93 25.18 -14.57
CA GLY A 89 -2.85 26.12 -13.45
C GLY A 89 -3.91 25.91 -12.36
N LYS A 90 -4.77 24.88 -12.49
CA LYS A 90 -5.64 24.40 -11.40
C LYS A 90 -5.18 23.04 -10.85
N ASP A 91 -4.43 22.27 -11.63
CA ASP A 91 -3.90 20.94 -11.28
C ASP A 91 -4.97 19.99 -10.71
N ASN A 92 -6.20 20.15 -11.20
CA ASN A 92 -7.39 19.50 -10.67
C ASN A 92 -7.75 18.24 -11.48
N GLY A 93 -6.73 17.40 -11.70
CA GLY A 93 -6.83 16.13 -12.42
C GLY A 93 -6.56 14.93 -11.51
N ALA A 94 -7.20 13.80 -11.76
CA ALA A 94 -6.83 12.51 -11.17
C ALA A 94 -7.05 11.37 -12.16
N ILE A 95 -6.27 10.29 -12.03
CA ILE A 95 -6.45 9.07 -12.82
C ILE A 95 -6.45 7.83 -11.94
N LEU A 96 -7.43 6.96 -12.17
CA LEU A 96 -7.46 5.58 -11.68
C LEU A 96 -6.87 4.66 -12.76
N LEU A 97 -5.67 4.13 -12.52
CA LEU A 97 -4.96 3.24 -13.42
C LEU A 97 -4.97 1.81 -12.85
N ILE A 98 -5.34 0.84 -13.69
CA ILE A 98 -5.48 -0.58 -13.30
C ILE A 98 -4.71 -1.46 -14.28
N ALA A 99 -3.72 -2.20 -13.77
CA ALA A 99 -2.92 -3.15 -14.52
C ALA A 99 -3.40 -4.58 -14.27
N LYS A 100 -4.02 -5.20 -15.29
CA LYS A 100 -4.80 -6.44 -15.15
C LYS A 100 -3.96 -7.68 -14.82
N GLN A 101 -2.82 -7.87 -15.47
CA GLN A 101 -1.95 -9.03 -15.26
C GLN A 101 -1.22 -8.98 -13.93
N GLU A 102 -0.68 -7.81 -13.57
CA GLU A 102 0.08 -7.59 -12.35
C GLU A 102 -0.81 -7.43 -11.11
N ARG A 103 -2.12 -7.26 -11.31
CA ARG A 103 -3.14 -7.04 -10.27
C ARG A 103 -2.85 -5.82 -9.41
N LYS A 104 -2.40 -4.73 -10.05
CA LYS A 104 -2.04 -3.47 -9.39
C LYS A 104 -2.98 -2.33 -9.77
N ILE A 105 -3.36 -1.54 -8.78
CA ILE A 105 -4.22 -0.35 -8.89
C ILE A 105 -3.40 0.85 -8.42
N ARG A 106 -3.47 1.96 -9.13
CA ARG A 106 -2.96 3.25 -8.65
C ARG A 106 -3.98 4.35 -8.90
N ILE A 107 -4.14 5.21 -7.91
CA ILE A 107 -4.76 6.52 -8.05
C ILE A 107 -3.61 7.52 -8.06
N GLU A 108 -3.46 8.26 -9.17
CA GLU A 108 -2.54 9.39 -9.30
C GLU A 108 -3.34 10.69 -9.18
N VAL A 109 -2.82 11.66 -8.43
CA VAL A 109 -3.55 12.87 -8.02
C VAL A 109 -2.75 14.12 -8.38
N GLY A 110 -3.39 15.05 -9.09
CA GLY A 110 -2.83 16.36 -9.42
C GLY A 110 -2.81 17.27 -8.20
N ARG A 111 -1.83 18.19 -8.15
CA ARG A 111 -1.51 18.98 -6.95
C ARG A 111 -2.70 19.76 -6.39
N GLY A 112 -3.62 20.20 -7.24
CA GLY A 112 -4.82 20.95 -6.86
C GLY A 112 -5.87 20.12 -6.12
N LEU A 113 -5.77 18.78 -6.17
CA LEU A 113 -6.67 17.86 -5.47
C LEU A 113 -6.06 17.25 -4.20
N GLU A 114 -4.74 17.35 -3.97
CA GLU A 114 -4.05 16.67 -2.85
C GLU A 114 -4.71 16.96 -1.48
N GLY A 115 -5.20 18.18 -1.26
CA GLY A 115 -5.90 18.57 -0.03
C GLY A 115 -7.30 17.95 0.15
N LYS A 116 -7.89 17.36 -0.89
CA LYS A 116 -9.21 16.72 -0.88
C LYS A 116 -9.13 15.21 -1.11
N LEU A 117 -8.37 14.77 -2.11
CA LEU A 117 -8.08 13.39 -2.47
C LEU A 117 -6.65 13.02 -2.04
N THR A 118 -6.40 13.07 -0.73
CA THR A 118 -5.08 12.72 -0.15
C THR A 118 -4.65 11.28 -0.47
N ASP A 119 -3.35 10.99 -0.38
CA ASP A 119 -2.78 9.64 -0.44
C ASP A 119 -3.47 8.65 0.51
N LEU A 120 -3.80 9.11 1.73
CA LEU A 120 -4.50 8.32 2.73
C LEU A 120 -5.90 7.92 2.29
N LEU A 121 -6.64 8.84 1.66
CA LEU A 121 -7.97 8.58 1.12
C LEU A 121 -7.88 7.71 -0.14
N SER A 122 -6.98 8.02 -1.07
CA SER A 122 -6.71 7.24 -2.28
C SER A 122 -6.40 5.77 -1.93
N GLY A 123 -5.46 5.53 -1.00
CA GLY A 123 -5.13 4.18 -0.56
C GLY A 123 -6.27 3.49 0.20
N ARG A 124 -7.16 4.25 0.85
CA ARG A 124 -8.37 3.71 1.48
C ARG A 124 -9.44 3.33 0.46
N ILE A 125 -9.64 4.13 -0.60
CA ILE A 125 -10.54 3.82 -1.71
C ILE A 125 -10.09 2.54 -2.40
N ILE A 126 -8.80 2.40 -2.71
CA ILE A 126 -8.25 1.18 -3.32
C ILE A 126 -8.51 -0.05 -2.44
N ARG A 127 -8.16 0.01 -1.15
CA ARG A 127 -8.27 -1.15 -0.23
C ARG A 127 -9.69 -1.46 0.24
N GLY A 128 -10.55 -0.45 0.35
CA GLY A 128 -11.91 -0.57 0.88
C GLY A 128 -12.98 -0.76 -0.19
N GLU A 129 -12.84 -0.09 -1.34
CA GLU A 129 -13.85 -0.13 -2.40
C GLU A 129 -13.45 -1.03 -3.57
N ILE A 130 -12.23 -0.88 -4.10
CA ILE A 130 -11.86 -1.50 -5.37
C ILE A 130 -11.40 -2.95 -5.17
N ALA A 131 -10.34 -3.15 -4.37
CA ALA A 131 -9.70 -4.46 -4.21
C ALA A 131 -10.63 -5.57 -3.68
N PRO A 132 -11.59 -5.33 -2.75
CA PRO A 132 -12.53 -6.37 -2.32
C PRO A 132 -13.48 -6.84 -3.43
N ARG A 133 -13.95 -5.92 -4.29
CA ARG A 133 -14.83 -6.23 -5.43
C ARG A 133 -14.06 -6.96 -6.53
N PHE A 134 -12.85 -6.52 -6.84
CA PHE A 134 -11.96 -7.22 -7.77
C PHE A 134 -11.59 -8.65 -7.31
N LYS A 135 -11.40 -8.86 -5.99
CA LYS A 135 -11.21 -10.20 -5.40
C LYS A 135 -12.45 -11.10 -5.55
N ALA A 136 -13.64 -10.51 -5.60
CA ALA A 136 -14.90 -11.21 -5.89
C ALA A 136 -15.17 -11.39 -7.40
N GLY A 137 -14.31 -10.87 -8.28
CA GLY A 137 -14.50 -10.89 -9.74
C GLY A 137 -15.42 -9.78 -10.28
N ASP A 138 -15.90 -8.88 -9.42
CA ASP A 138 -16.73 -7.72 -9.78
C ASP A 138 -15.85 -6.54 -10.20
N PHE A 139 -15.39 -6.56 -11.46
CA PHE A 139 -14.58 -5.48 -12.02
C PHE A 139 -15.39 -4.21 -12.31
N ASP A 140 -16.60 -4.36 -12.88
CA ASP A 140 -17.51 -3.23 -13.16
C ASP A 140 -17.86 -2.46 -11.88
N GLY A 141 -18.33 -3.16 -10.84
CA GLY A 141 -18.65 -2.55 -9.55
C GLY A 141 -17.41 -2.08 -8.78
N GLY A 142 -16.26 -2.75 -8.94
CA GLY A 142 -14.99 -2.33 -8.37
C GLY A 142 -14.52 -0.96 -8.88
N VAL A 143 -14.51 -0.76 -10.21
CA VAL A 143 -14.14 0.53 -10.82
C VAL A 143 -15.21 1.58 -10.54
N HIS A 144 -16.50 1.25 -10.68
CA HIS A 144 -17.59 2.20 -10.42
C HIS A 144 -17.58 2.72 -8.98
N ALA A 145 -17.37 1.85 -7.99
CA ALA A 145 -17.27 2.25 -6.59
C ALA A 145 -16.00 3.06 -6.31
N GLY A 146 -14.87 2.72 -6.92
CA GLY A 146 -13.63 3.49 -6.83
C GLY A 146 -13.81 4.92 -7.33
N VAL A 147 -14.34 5.07 -8.55
CA VAL A 147 -14.64 6.37 -9.17
C VAL A 147 -15.65 7.17 -8.34
N SER A 148 -16.73 6.53 -7.87
CA SER A 148 -17.73 7.16 -7.01
C SER A 148 -17.13 7.70 -5.71
N ALA A 149 -16.22 6.93 -5.09
CA ALA A 149 -15.53 7.33 -3.87
C ALA A 149 -14.51 8.45 -4.12
N MET A 150 -13.82 8.47 -5.26
CA MET A 150 -12.95 9.58 -5.66
C MET A 150 -13.75 10.88 -5.85
N MET A 151 -14.90 10.82 -6.55
CA MET A 151 -15.81 11.97 -6.71
C MET A 151 -16.31 12.49 -5.35
N ALA A 152 -16.70 11.60 -4.43
CA ALA A 152 -17.10 11.97 -3.08
C ALA A 152 -15.94 12.58 -2.26
N ALA A 153 -14.71 12.08 -2.42
CA ALA A 153 -13.54 12.61 -1.71
C ALA A 153 -13.19 14.03 -2.19
N VAL A 154 -13.24 14.28 -3.50
CA VAL A 154 -13.08 15.62 -4.09
C VAL A 154 -14.19 16.60 -3.66
N LYS A 155 -15.38 16.12 -3.30
CA LYS A 155 -16.44 16.94 -2.69
C LYS A 155 -16.30 17.13 -1.16
N GLY A 156 -15.40 16.38 -0.51
CA GLY A 156 -15.32 16.32 0.97
C GLY A 156 -16.44 15.48 1.61
N GLU A 157 -17.21 14.75 0.82
CA GLU A 157 -18.37 13.93 1.22
C GLU A 157 -17.98 12.47 1.53
N TYR A 158 -16.77 12.03 1.16
CA TYR A 158 -16.31 10.66 1.39
C TYR A 158 -16.07 10.38 2.88
N THR A 159 -17.13 9.98 3.55
CA THR A 159 -17.02 9.22 4.79
C THR A 159 -16.64 7.79 4.42
N ALA A 160 -15.46 7.37 4.86
CA ALA A 160 -15.13 5.97 4.82
C ALA A 160 -16.13 5.23 5.71
N SER A 161 -16.94 4.35 5.12
CA SER A 161 -17.57 3.29 5.92
C SER A 161 -16.45 2.60 6.69
N SER A 162 -16.65 2.38 7.99
CA SER A 162 -15.70 1.71 8.86
C SER A 162 -15.66 0.21 8.58
N GLY A 163 -15.51 -0.16 7.30
CA GLY A 163 -15.09 -1.48 6.85
C GLY A 163 -13.81 -1.80 7.58
N THR A 164 -13.93 -2.73 8.52
CA THR A 164 -13.02 -2.95 9.64
C THR A 164 -11.58 -2.90 9.15
N GLY A 165 -10.93 -1.74 9.35
CA GLY A 165 -9.49 -1.61 9.17
C GLY A 165 -8.90 -2.69 10.03
N GLY A 166 -8.37 -3.73 9.38
CA GLY A 166 -8.17 -5.02 10.03
C GLY A 166 -7.43 -4.77 11.33
N LYS A 167 -8.05 -5.11 12.46
CA LYS A 167 -7.28 -5.28 13.68
C LYS A 167 -6.32 -6.40 13.31
N THR A 168 -5.12 -6.02 12.89
CA THR A 168 -3.98 -6.93 12.78
C THR A 168 -3.73 -7.34 14.21
N ALA A 169 -4.51 -8.34 14.65
CA ALA A 169 -4.32 -9.01 15.91
C ALA A 169 -2.85 -9.39 15.88
N PRO A 170 -2.03 -8.84 16.80
CA PRO A 170 -0.59 -8.92 16.68
C PRO A 170 -0.26 -10.39 16.50
N ASN A 171 0.35 -10.75 15.36
CA ASN A 171 0.51 -12.13 14.93
C ASN A 171 0.90 -12.96 16.15
N PHE A 172 0.21 -14.08 16.40
CA PHE A 172 0.41 -14.84 17.65
C PHE A 172 1.90 -15.07 17.93
N LEU A 173 2.68 -15.34 16.87
CA LEU A 173 4.14 -15.37 16.88
C LEU A 173 4.80 -14.08 17.42
N THR A 174 4.44 -12.89 16.92
CA THR A 174 4.99 -11.59 17.37
C THR A 174 4.62 -11.27 18.82
N LEU A 175 3.37 -11.49 19.24
CA LEU A 175 2.95 -11.24 20.63
C LEU A 175 3.64 -12.23 21.59
N PHE A 176 3.69 -13.51 21.21
CA PHE A 176 4.42 -14.55 21.93
C PHE A 176 5.92 -14.23 22.00
N LEU A 177 6.55 -13.82 20.90
CA LEU A 177 7.97 -13.46 20.87
C LEU A 177 8.27 -12.27 21.79
N PHE A 178 7.40 -11.25 21.81
CA PHE A 178 7.58 -10.07 22.67
C PHE A 178 7.43 -10.42 24.16
N LEU A 179 6.43 -11.22 24.53
CA LEU A 179 6.26 -11.74 25.89
C LEU A 179 7.37 -12.70 26.30
N PHE A 180 7.82 -13.56 25.38
CA PHE A 180 8.92 -14.50 25.60
C PHE A 180 10.24 -13.76 25.82
N ILE A 181 10.59 -12.79 24.97
CA ILE A 181 11.77 -11.93 25.14
C ILE A 181 11.67 -11.12 26.43
N GLY A 182 10.50 -10.53 26.74
CA GLY A 182 10.29 -9.80 27.99
C GLY A 182 10.49 -10.67 29.23
N CYS A 183 9.95 -11.89 29.23
CA CYS A 183 10.14 -12.87 30.31
C CYS A 183 11.61 -13.32 30.42
N LEU A 184 12.29 -13.52 29.29
CA LEU A 184 13.71 -13.92 29.23
C LEU A 184 14.61 -12.81 29.80
N VAL A 185 14.38 -11.55 29.43
CA VAL A 185 15.11 -10.39 29.96
C VAL A 185 14.85 -10.20 31.47
N LEU A 186 13.60 -10.30 31.92
CA LEU A 186 13.26 -10.18 33.35
C LEU A 186 13.82 -11.33 34.19
N GLY A 187 13.81 -12.56 33.67
CA GLY A 187 14.40 -13.74 34.29
C GLY A 187 15.94 -13.72 34.35
N ALA A 188 16.58 -13.10 33.36
CA ALA A 188 18.03 -12.85 33.37
C ALA A 188 18.44 -11.82 34.42
N VAL A 189 17.58 -10.84 34.74
CA VAL A 189 17.84 -9.83 35.78
C VAL A 189 17.58 -10.38 37.19
N SER A 190 16.52 -11.17 37.41
CA SER A 190 16.40 -11.96 38.64
C SER A 190 15.49 -13.18 38.52
N LYS A 191 15.87 -14.25 39.24
CA LYS A 191 15.12 -15.52 39.32
C LYS A 191 13.70 -15.36 39.87
N ILE A 192 13.48 -14.36 40.72
CA ILE A 192 12.17 -14.07 41.34
C ILE A 192 11.27 -13.32 40.34
N LEU A 193 11.79 -12.31 39.63
CA LEU A 193 11.00 -11.61 38.60
C LEU A 193 10.67 -12.52 37.42
N GLY A 194 11.57 -13.42 36.99
CA GLY A 194 11.28 -14.39 35.93
C GLY A 194 10.12 -15.33 36.29
N GLY A 195 10.10 -15.85 37.52
CA GLY A 195 8.97 -16.64 38.03
C GLY A 195 7.66 -15.84 38.07
N LEU A 196 7.67 -14.63 38.63
CA LEU A 196 6.48 -13.78 38.71
C LEU A 196 5.96 -13.36 37.32
N ALA A 197 6.85 -13.04 36.38
CA ALA A 197 6.49 -12.71 35.00
C ALA A 197 5.83 -13.90 34.29
N GLY A 198 6.36 -15.12 34.47
CA GLY A 198 5.72 -16.33 33.96
C GLY A 198 4.35 -16.61 34.59
N ALA A 199 4.21 -16.41 35.91
CA ALA A 199 2.98 -16.64 36.65
C ALA A 199 1.82 -15.72 36.22
N VAL A 200 2.12 -14.48 35.83
CA VAL A 200 1.12 -13.51 35.35
C VAL A 200 0.94 -13.60 33.82
N GLY A 201 2.03 -13.81 33.07
CA GLY A 201 1.99 -13.85 31.61
C GLY A 201 1.20 -15.03 31.04
N LEU A 202 1.39 -16.24 31.56
CA LEU A 202 0.75 -17.44 31.00
C LEU A 202 -0.79 -17.41 31.12
N PRO A 203 -1.41 -17.06 32.27
CA PRO A 203 -2.86 -16.92 32.38
C PRO A 203 -3.45 -15.76 31.58
N VAL A 204 -2.72 -14.64 31.45
CA VAL A 204 -3.17 -13.49 30.64
C VAL A 204 -3.22 -13.85 29.16
N VAL A 205 -2.20 -14.52 28.64
CA VAL A 205 -2.22 -15.02 27.25
C VAL A 205 -3.34 -16.04 27.04
N ALA A 206 -3.51 -16.99 27.97
CA ALA A 206 -4.55 -18.02 27.85
C ALA A 206 -5.97 -17.45 27.90
N SER A 207 -6.24 -16.45 28.75
CA SER A 207 -7.55 -15.79 28.85
C SER A 207 -7.87 -14.87 27.67
N ILE A 208 -6.86 -14.31 27.00
CA ILE A 208 -7.05 -13.58 25.72
C ILE A 208 -7.35 -14.54 24.56
N LEU A 209 -6.73 -15.72 24.54
CA LEU A 209 -6.90 -16.71 23.46
C LEU A 209 -8.14 -17.59 23.62
N SER A 210 -8.60 -17.82 24.84
CA SER A 210 -9.75 -18.69 25.15
C SER A 210 -10.68 -18.03 26.16
N SER A 211 -11.69 -17.35 25.63
CA SER A 211 -12.81 -16.81 26.42
C SER A 211 -13.58 -17.95 27.09
N GLY A 212 -13.52 -18.03 28.43
CA GLY A 212 -14.26 -19.02 29.21
C GLY A 212 -13.44 -19.91 30.17
N LEU A 213 -12.12 -19.67 30.32
CA LEU A 213 -11.33 -20.38 31.32
C LEU A 213 -11.80 -20.06 32.75
N GLY A 214 -12.19 -21.10 33.49
CA GLY A 214 -12.55 -20.97 34.91
C GLY A 214 -11.36 -20.63 35.81
N PRO A 215 -11.60 -20.02 36.99
CA PRO A 215 -10.53 -19.50 37.86
C PRO A 215 -9.54 -20.58 38.32
N VAL A 216 -10.00 -21.82 38.50
CA VAL A 216 -9.12 -22.97 38.83
C VAL A 216 -8.07 -23.22 37.75
N VAL A 217 -8.45 -23.11 36.47
CA VAL A 217 -7.53 -23.32 35.34
C VAL A 217 -6.51 -22.18 35.26
N LEU A 218 -6.93 -20.94 35.53
CA LEU A 218 -6.02 -19.79 35.58
C LEU A 218 -4.99 -19.92 36.71
N LEU A 219 -5.36 -20.45 37.87
CA LEU A 219 -4.43 -20.72 38.98
C LEU A 219 -3.42 -21.83 38.65
N ILE A 220 -3.86 -22.90 37.96
CA ILE A 220 -2.96 -23.96 37.47
C ILE A 220 -1.98 -23.39 36.45
N LEU A 221 -2.45 -22.57 35.50
CA LEU A 221 -1.61 -21.91 34.51
C LEU A 221 -0.62 -20.91 35.16
N ALA A 222 -1.00 -20.24 36.26
CA ALA A 222 -0.10 -19.38 37.01
C ALA A 222 1.03 -20.18 37.67
N ALA A 223 0.72 -21.34 38.27
CA ALA A 223 1.72 -22.22 38.87
C ALA A 223 2.68 -22.82 37.82
N VAL A 224 2.15 -23.25 36.67
CA VAL A 224 2.95 -23.74 35.53
C VAL A 224 3.83 -22.62 34.95
N GLY A 225 3.27 -21.42 34.78
CA GLY A 225 4.00 -20.23 34.33
C GLY A 225 5.12 -19.83 35.29
N PHE A 226 4.89 -19.90 36.60
CA PHE A 226 5.90 -19.63 37.63
C PHE A 226 7.08 -20.60 37.54
N LEU A 227 6.80 -21.91 37.46
CA LEU A 227 7.81 -22.95 37.34
C LEU A 227 8.58 -22.84 36.03
N GLY A 228 7.91 -22.55 34.92
CA GLY A 228 8.54 -22.30 33.62
C GLY A 228 9.46 -21.07 33.63
N GLY A 229 9.00 -19.95 34.19
CA GLY A 229 9.81 -18.73 34.33
C GLY A 229 11.04 -18.93 35.21
N LEU A 230 10.92 -19.72 36.29
CA LEU A 230 12.03 -20.06 37.17
C LEU A 230 13.04 -21.01 36.49
N LEU A 231 12.57 -21.99 35.71
CA LEU A 231 13.40 -22.90 34.92
C LEU A 231 14.18 -22.15 33.82
N VAL A 232 13.50 -21.27 33.08
CA VAL A 232 14.13 -20.37 32.08
C VAL A 232 15.19 -19.49 32.74
N SER A 233 14.89 -18.89 33.89
CA SER A 233 15.86 -18.10 34.65
C SER A 233 17.08 -18.90 35.11
N LEU A 234 16.93 -20.21 35.36
CA LEU A 234 18.05 -21.11 35.63
C LEU A 234 18.92 -21.34 34.40
N LEU A 235 18.30 -21.66 33.26
CA LEU A 235 18.98 -21.93 31.98
C LEU A 235 19.80 -20.73 31.48
N PHE A 236 19.28 -19.51 31.61
CA PHE A 236 19.97 -18.29 31.14
C PHE A 236 20.94 -17.68 32.17
N SER A 237 20.92 -18.11 33.44
CA SER A 237 21.83 -17.58 34.47
C SER A 237 23.33 -17.91 34.25
N GLY A 238 23.66 -18.74 33.27
CA GLY A 238 25.04 -19.04 32.87
C GLY A 238 25.65 -18.10 31.81
N ALA A 239 24.87 -17.20 31.20
CA ALA A 239 25.29 -16.44 30.01
C ALA A 239 25.32 -14.91 30.25
N GLY A 240 26.37 -14.39 30.91
CA GLY A 240 26.40 -12.97 31.28
C GLY A 240 27.75 -12.37 31.67
N ARG A 241 28.78 -12.37 30.80
CA ARG A 241 29.95 -11.47 30.92
C ARG A 241 30.55 -11.08 29.56
N ARG A 242 30.79 -9.76 29.38
CA ARG A 242 31.15 -8.97 28.15
C ARG A 242 29.88 -8.54 27.38
N GLY A 243 29.59 -7.25 27.13
CA GLY A 243 30.42 -6.08 26.78
C GLY A 243 30.17 -5.76 25.29
N GLY A 244 30.10 -4.53 24.76
CA GLY A 244 30.22 -3.17 25.30
C GLY A 244 30.56 -2.18 24.14
N GLY A 245 29.90 -1.02 24.07
CA GLY A 245 30.13 0.03 23.04
C GLY A 245 29.48 -0.24 21.66
N SER A 246 29.50 0.65 20.66
CA SER A 246 29.71 2.13 20.60
C SER A 246 29.61 2.60 19.13
N GLY A 247 29.00 3.77 18.86
CA GLY A 247 28.97 4.43 17.53
C GLY A 247 28.05 3.78 16.47
N GLY A 248 27.60 4.47 15.41
CA GLY A 248 27.72 5.87 15.02
C GLY A 248 27.03 6.11 13.65
N GLY A 249 26.57 7.34 13.36
CA GLY A 249 26.05 7.70 12.01
C GLY A 249 27.17 7.82 10.96
N PRO A 250 26.87 8.06 9.66
CA PRO A 250 26.35 9.39 9.25
C PRO A 250 25.41 9.44 8.02
N PHE A 251 25.08 10.69 7.64
CA PHE A 251 24.23 11.26 6.58
C PHE A 251 24.64 11.04 5.10
N PHE A 252 23.68 11.23 4.17
CA PHE A 252 23.75 11.89 2.82
C PHE A 252 22.31 12.13 2.28
N GLY A 253 21.99 12.97 1.25
CA GLY A 253 22.85 13.90 0.49
C GLY A 253 22.22 14.88 -0.56
N GLY A 254 20.92 14.87 -0.90
CA GLY A 254 20.30 15.71 -1.98
C GLY A 254 20.02 14.95 -3.30
N GLY A 255 19.21 15.36 -4.29
CA GLY A 255 18.51 16.61 -4.63
C GLY A 255 18.39 16.77 -6.17
N TYR A 256 17.26 17.27 -6.67
CA TYR A 256 17.01 17.93 -8.00
C TYR A 256 16.87 17.13 -9.33
N GLY A 257 15.66 17.12 -9.92
CA GLY A 257 15.22 18.12 -10.93
C GLY A 257 15.41 17.86 -12.45
N GLY A 258 14.39 18.24 -13.26
CA GLY A 258 14.53 18.53 -14.71
C GLY A 258 13.48 17.85 -15.63
N GLY A 259 12.62 18.63 -16.29
CA GLY A 259 11.55 18.12 -17.19
C GLY A 259 11.73 18.46 -18.68
N GLY A 260 10.73 18.15 -19.51
CA GLY A 260 10.72 18.45 -20.95
C GLY A 260 9.32 18.45 -21.59
N PHE A 261 9.06 19.39 -22.50
CA PHE A 261 7.76 19.55 -23.18
C PHE A 261 7.74 18.95 -24.59
N SER A 262 6.57 18.45 -25.01
CA SER A 262 6.14 18.55 -26.42
C SER A 262 4.61 18.63 -26.57
N GLY A 263 4.14 19.06 -27.75
CA GLY A 263 2.75 18.98 -28.19
C GLY A 263 2.69 18.27 -29.55
N GLY A 264 1.53 18.02 -30.17
CA GLY A 264 0.14 18.27 -29.78
C GLY A 264 -0.78 17.74 -30.89
N GLY A 265 -2.10 17.68 -30.67
CA GLY A 265 -3.05 17.22 -31.69
C GLY A 265 -4.46 17.01 -31.12
N ASP A 266 -5.48 17.31 -31.91
CA ASP A 266 -6.88 17.40 -31.47
C ASP A 266 -7.55 16.02 -31.34
N VAL A 267 -7.32 15.39 -30.19
CA VAL A 267 -8.14 14.31 -29.62
C VAL A 267 -8.60 14.80 -28.23
N PHE A 268 -9.58 14.17 -27.59
CA PHE A 268 -9.99 14.51 -26.22
C PHE A 268 -8.74 14.55 -25.30
N SER A 269 -8.35 15.76 -24.91
CA SER A 269 -7.11 16.05 -24.20
C SER A 269 -7.46 16.62 -22.84
N GLY A 270 -6.73 16.22 -21.81
CA GLY A 270 -6.73 16.94 -20.55
C GLY A 270 -6.27 18.38 -20.76
N GLY A 271 -6.76 19.27 -19.90
CA GLY A 271 -6.54 20.72 -19.98
C GLY A 271 -5.19 21.22 -19.46
N GLY A 272 -4.30 20.35 -18.96
CA GLY A 272 -2.89 20.64 -18.63
C GLY A 272 -2.52 20.78 -17.15
N GLY A 273 -3.06 19.96 -16.25
CA GLY A 273 -2.65 19.97 -14.83
C GLY A 273 -1.29 19.31 -14.55
N ASP A 274 -0.53 19.84 -13.59
CA ASP A 274 0.74 19.25 -13.12
C ASP A 274 0.51 18.16 -12.05
N PHE A 275 1.27 17.07 -12.12
CA PHE A 275 1.26 15.97 -11.16
C PHE A 275 2.56 15.92 -10.35
N GLY A 276 2.44 15.76 -9.03
CA GLY A 276 3.59 15.74 -8.10
C GLY A 276 4.01 14.35 -7.62
N GLY A 277 3.36 13.27 -8.10
CA GLY A 277 3.47 11.91 -7.57
C GLY A 277 2.44 11.56 -6.48
N GLY A 278 1.49 12.45 -6.20
CA GLY A 278 0.46 12.27 -5.17
C GLY A 278 -0.52 11.14 -5.46
N GLY A 279 -1.13 10.59 -4.41
CA GLY A 279 -2.07 9.48 -4.49
C GLY A 279 -1.56 8.18 -3.85
N ALA A 280 -1.96 7.03 -4.37
CA ALA A 280 -1.63 5.74 -3.75
C ALA A 280 -1.70 4.55 -4.71
N SER A 281 -0.88 3.54 -4.44
CA SER A 281 -0.90 2.22 -5.10
C SER A 281 -1.49 1.13 -4.18
N GLY A 282 -1.93 0.01 -4.76
CA GLY A 282 -2.28 -1.21 -4.02
C GLY A 282 -2.74 -2.37 -4.92
N ASP A 283 -2.72 -3.60 -4.39
CA ASP A 283 -2.91 -4.84 -5.17
C ASP A 283 -4.22 -5.58 -4.84
N TRP A 284 -4.64 -6.54 -5.69
CA TRP A 284 -5.85 -7.38 -5.46
C TRP A 284 -5.68 -8.90 -5.69
#